data_AF-A0A3M2E2I7-F1
#
_entry.id   AF-A0A3M2E2I7-F1
#
_cell.length_a   1.000
_cell.length_b   1.000
_cell.length_c   1.000
_cell.angle_alpha   90.00
_cell.angle_beta   90.00
_cell.angle_gamma   90.00
#
_symmetry.space_group_name_H-M   'P 1'
#
loop_
_entity.id
_entity.type
_entity.pdbx_description
1 polymer ?
#
loop_
_entity_poly.entity_id
_entity_poly.type
_entity_poly.pdbx_seq_one_letter_code
_entity_poly.pdbx_strand_id
1 'polypeptide(L)'
;DADGTCAARPDEGEPCEFDSDCQEGLRCDYDIDTSESLCTPRSRQRESCSSGSDCVAGLYCAAGADGMTCAAQNADGAECMDDTECDHDRVGADSTTGTPGVCGLACDGV
;
A
#
# COMPACT_ATOMS: atom_id res chain seq x y z
N ASP A 1 -20.71 -20.02 6.46
CA ASP A 1 -20.53 -21.46 6.72
C ASP A 1 -19.44 -21.67 7.76
N ALA A 2 -19.61 -22.68 8.63
CA ALA A 2 -18.92 -22.83 9.90
C ALA A 2 -18.11 -24.14 9.95
N ASP A 3 -16.99 -24.18 9.24
CA ASP A 3 -15.93 -25.16 9.43
C ASP A 3 -14.63 -24.40 9.62
N GLY A 4 -14.18 -24.25 10.87
CA GLY A 4 -13.06 -23.42 11.29
C GLY A 4 -11.69 -23.99 10.90
N THR A 5 -11.55 -24.43 9.65
CA THR A 5 -10.27 -24.82 9.07
C THR A 5 -9.67 -23.59 8.39
N CYS A 6 -8.58 -23.04 8.94
CA CYS A 6 -7.83 -22.00 8.24
C CYS A 6 -7.27 -22.60 6.96
N ALA A 7 -7.89 -22.29 5.81
CA ALA A 7 -7.31 -22.58 4.52
C ALA A 7 -6.00 -21.78 4.38
N ALA A 8 -5.00 -22.38 3.73
CA ALA A 8 -3.83 -21.64 3.33
C ALA A 8 -4.25 -20.52 2.37
N ARG A 9 -3.62 -19.35 2.51
CA ARG A 9 -3.87 -18.22 1.60
C ARG A 9 -3.43 -18.58 0.17
N PRO A 10 -4.21 -18.28 -0.87
CA PRO A 10 -3.81 -18.44 -2.28
C PRO A 10 -2.45 -17.82 -2.62
N ASP A 11 -1.71 -18.53 -3.47
CA ASP A 11 -0.43 -18.14 -4.07
C ASP A 11 -0.63 -17.31 -5.36
N GLU A 12 0.46 -16.86 -5.98
CA GLU A 12 0.42 -16.09 -7.23
C GLU A 12 -0.37 -16.82 -8.34
N GLY A 13 -1.28 -16.11 -8.99
CA GLY A 13 -2.12 -16.60 -10.08
C GLY A 13 -3.35 -17.38 -9.63
N GLU A 14 -3.57 -17.56 -8.33
CA GLU A 14 -4.79 -18.17 -7.78
C GLU A 14 -5.90 -17.13 -7.62
N PRO A 15 -7.19 -17.55 -7.68
CA PRO A 15 -8.31 -16.65 -7.51
C PRO A 15 -8.41 -16.09 -6.10
N CYS A 16 -8.82 -14.83 -6.01
CA CYS A 16 -9.02 -14.09 -4.77
C CYS A 16 -10.25 -13.19 -4.86
N GLU A 17 -10.73 -12.72 -3.71
CA GLU A 17 -11.80 -11.71 -3.64
C GLU A 17 -11.28 -10.41 -3.02
N PHE A 18 -10.33 -10.52 -2.08
CA PHE A 18 -9.71 -9.41 -1.37
C PHE A 18 -8.20 -9.60 -1.24
N ASP A 19 -7.46 -8.50 -1.07
CA ASP A 19 -6.01 -8.53 -0.85
C ASP A 19 -5.60 -9.39 0.36
N SER A 20 -6.45 -9.45 1.39
CA SER A 20 -6.22 -10.25 2.59
C SER A 20 -6.28 -11.75 2.36
N ASP A 21 -6.89 -12.19 1.26
CA ASP A 21 -6.97 -13.60 0.89
C ASP A 21 -5.62 -14.10 0.41
N CYS A 22 -4.86 -13.28 -0.31
CA CYS A 22 -3.58 -13.67 -0.88
C CYS A 22 -2.45 -13.80 0.17
N GLN A 23 -1.42 -14.57 -0.16
CA GLN A 23 -0.19 -14.67 0.64
C GLN A 23 0.45 -13.29 0.92
N GLU A 24 1.29 -13.22 1.95
CA GLU A 24 2.03 -11.99 2.28
C GLU A 24 2.86 -11.52 1.08
N GLY A 25 2.75 -10.22 0.75
CA GLY A 25 3.43 -9.64 -0.41
C GLY A 25 2.65 -9.72 -1.73
N LEU A 26 1.49 -10.38 -1.75
CA LEU A 26 0.56 -10.38 -2.88
C LEU A 26 -0.61 -9.41 -2.64
N ARG A 27 -1.33 -9.09 -3.72
CA ARG A 27 -2.58 -8.32 -3.74
C ARG A 27 -3.58 -8.99 -4.67
N CYS A 28 -4.86 -8.71 -4.48
CA CYS A 28 -5.91 -9.22 -5.36
C CYS A 28 -6.14 -8.24 -6.51
N ASP A 29 -5.76 -8.63 -7.72
CA ASP A 29 -5.81 -7.78 -8.91
C ASP A 29 -6.80 -8.37 -9.92
N TYR A 30 -7.65 -7.50 -10.48
CA TYR A 30 -8.63 -7.91 -11.48
C TYR A 30 -7.95 -8.00 -12.85
N ASP A 31 -7.75 -9.23 -13.33
CA ASP A 31 -7.25 -9.47 -14.67
C ASP A 31 -8.36 -9.25 -15.70
N ILE A 32 -8.16 -8.27 -16.58
CA ILE A 32 -9.15 -7.90 -17.59
C ILE A 32 -9.23 -8.91 -18.75
N ASP A 33 -8.18 -9.70 -18.97
CA ASP A 33 -8.09 -10.67 -20.07
C ASP A 33 -8.88 -11.93 -19.72
N THR A 34 -8.75 -12.42 -18.48
CA THR A 34 -9.49 -13.58 -17.96
C THR A 34 -10.81 -13.20 -17.29
N SER A 35 -11.01 -11.92 -16.94
CA SER A 35 -12.15 -11.43 -16.14
C SER A 35 -12.25 -12.12 -14.77
N GLU A 36 -11.10 -12.42 -14.17
CA GLU A 36 -10.98 -13.04 -12.86
C GLU A 36 -10.08 -12.19 -11.96
N SER A 37 -10.35 -12.19 -10.65
CA SER A 37 -9.46 -11.55 -9.68
C SER A 37 -8.46 -12.57 -9.20
N LEU A 38 -7.18 -12.32 -9.45
CA LEU A 38 -6.08 -13.23 -9.17
C LEU A 38 -5.09 -12.59 -8.20
N CYS A 39 -4.48 -13.40 -7.35
CA CYS A 39 -3.39 -12.96 -6.50
C CYS A 39 -2.17 -12.64 -7.36
N THR A 40 -1.73 -11.38 -7.34
CA THR A 40 -0.56 -10.92 -8.08
C THR A 40 0.45 -10.27 -7.14
N PRO A 41 1.73 -10.19 -7.53
CA PRO A 41 2.73 -9.48 -6.75
C PRO A 41 2.36 -8.01 -6.57
N ARG A 42 2.62 -7.48 -5.39
CA ARG A 42 2.55 -6.03 -5.16
C ARG A 42 3.54 -5.28 -6.06
N SER A 43 3.14 -4.08 -6.48
CA SER A 43 3.91 -3.16 -7.30
C SER A 43 5.21 -2.76 -6.60
N ARG A 44 6.33 -2.79 -7.33
CA ARG A 44 7.63 -2.30 -6.86
C ARG A 44 7.78 -0.81 -7.17
N GLN A 45 8.90 -0.25 -6.73
CA GLN A 45 9.21 1.16 -6.94
C GLN A 45 9.10 1.55 -8.43
N ARG A 46 8.41 2.67 -8.70
CA ARG A 46 8.05 3.24 -10.01
C ARG A 46 7.02 2.46 -10.83
N GLU A 47 6.49 1.35 -10.29
CA GLU A 47 5.34 0.70 -10.92
C GLU A 47 4.06 1.44 -10.56
N SER A 48 3.06 1.33 -11.43
CA SER A 48 1.75 1.94 -11.26
C SER A 48 1.09 1.43 -9.97
N CYS A 49 0.39 2.33 -9.29
CA CYS A 49 -0.42 2.00 -8.12
C CYS A 49 -1.69 2.84 -8.13
N SER A 50 -2.72 2.36 -7.45
CA SER A 50 -3.96 3.10 -7.20
C SER A 50 -4.06 3.55 -5.73
N SER A 51 -3.36 2.87 -4.83
CA SER A 51 -3.38 3.07 -3.38
C SER A 51 -2.09 2.53 -2.75
N GLY A 52 -1.75 2.97 -1.53
CA GLY A 52 -0.52 2.52 -0.85
C GLY A 52 -0.43 1.00 -0.69
N SER A 53 -1.58 0.34 -0.51
CA SER A 53 -1.70 -1.12 -0.42
C SER A 53 -1.29 -1.86 -1.70
N ASP A 54 -1.23 -1.20 -2.85
CA ASP A 54 -0.77 -1.82 -4.10
C ASP A 54 0.73 -2.08 -4.08
N CYS A 55 1.48 -1.29 -3.31
CA CYS A 55 2.93 -1.30 -3.30
C CYS A 55 3.48 -2.34 -2.32
N VAL A 56 4.69 -2.84 -2.59
CA VAL A 56 5.40 -3.70 -1.64
C VAL A 56 5.66 -2.95 -0.33
N ALA A 57 5.76 -3.68 0.78
CA ALA A 57 6.08 -3.10 2.09
C ALA A 57 7.35 -2.23 2.00
N GLY A 58 7.31 -1.04 2.61
CA GLY A 58 8.39 -0.07 2.48
C GLY A 58 8.10 1.06 1.45
N LEU A 59 7.05 0.93 0.65
CA LEU A 59 6.68 1.88 -0.39
C LEU A 59 5.26 2.43 -0.18
N TYR A 60 5.02 3.63 -0.72
CA TYR A 60 3.72 4.28 -0.73
C TYR A 60 3.32 4.68 -2.14
N CYS A 61 2.03 4.88 -2.37
CA CYS A 61 1.54 5.27 -3.69
C CYS A 61 1.60 6.80 -3.84
N ALA A 62 2.59 7.27 -4.59
CA ALA A 62 2.87 8.68 -4.77
C ALA A 62 2.39 9.19 -6.12
N ALA A 63 1.79 10.38 -6.15
CA ALA A 63 1.50 11.07 -7.41
C ALA A 63 2.80 11.61 -8.03
N GLY A 64 3.16 11.09 -9.21
CA GLY A 64 4.28 11.53 -10.02
C GLY A 64 3.85 12.20 -11.33
N ALA A 65 4.82 12.59 -12.15
CA ALA A 65 4.57 13.22 -13.45
C ALA A 65 3.83 12.30 -14.44
N ASP A 66 4.03 10.99 -14.31
CA ASP A 66 3.47 9.95 -15.18
C ASP A 66 2.22 9.27 -14.60
N GLY A 67 1.70 9.77 -13.47
CA GLY A 67 0.58 9.19 -12.74
C GLY A 67 0.97 8.72 -11.33
N MET A 68 0.12 7.90 -10.72
CA MET A 68 0.39 7.33 -9.40
C MET A 68 1.33 6.13 -9.51
N THR A 69 2.47 6.21 -8.83
CA THR A 69 3.49 5.15 -8.82
C THR A 69 4.02 4.88 -7.42
N CYS A 70 4.46 3.66 -7.17
CA CYS A 70 5.04 3.30 -5.88
C CYS A 70 6.38 4.02 -5.67
N ALA A 71 6.46 4.85 -4.64
CA ALA A 71 7.67 5.54 -4.21
C ALA A 71 8.16 5.00 -2.88
N ALA A 72 9.44 5.19 -2.58
CA ALA A 72 9.98 4.83 -1.27
C ALA A 72 9.34 5.69 -0.19
N GLN A 73 8.91 5.09 0.92
CA GLN A 73 8.49 5.86 2.08
C GLN A 73 9.63 6.77 2.56
N ASN A 74 9.24 7.94 3.03
CA ASN A 74 10.08 8.96 3.59
C ASN A 74 10.70 8.50 4.92
N ALA A 75 11.99 8.74 5.06
CA ALA A 75 12.73 8.50 6.29
C ALA A 75 12.42 9.58 7.34
N ASP A 76 12.80 9.33 8.59
CA ASP A 76 12.72 10.31 9.67
C ASP A 76 13.29 11.69 9.30
N GLY A 77 12.54 12.74 9.63
CA GLY A 77 12.89 14.12 9.36
C GLY A 77 12.60 14.61 7.95
N ALA A 78 12.10 13.76 7.05
CA ALA A 78 11.57 14.19 5.76
C ALA A 78 10.15 14.76 5.91
N GLU A 79 9.82 15.70 5.03
CA GLU A 79 8.51 16.34 4.98
C GLU A 79 7.44 15.31 4.55
N CYS A 80 6.29 15.31 5.23
CA CYS A 80 5.12 14.48 4.91
C CYS A 80 3.86 15.34 4.83
N MET A 81 3.01 15.04 3.86
CA MET A 81 1.64 15.53 3.75
C MET A 81 0.64 14.49 4.26
N ASP A 82 0.97 13.19 4.15
CA ASP A 82 0.13 12.08 4.58
C ASP A 82 0.94 11.04 5.37
N ASP A 83 0.30 10.32 6.30
CA ASP A 83 0.97 9.31 7.14
C ASP A 83 1.51 8.14 6.32
N THR A 84 0.83 7.83 5.21
CA THR A 84 1.24 6.79 4.27
C THR A 84 2.56 7.09 3.57
N GLU A 85 3.02 8.35 3.59
CA GLU A 85 4.32 8.72 3.04
C GLU A 85 5.47 8.34 3.97
N CYS A 86 5.23 8.13 5.27
CA CYS A 86 6.26 7.80 6.24
C CYS A 86 6.41 6.29 6.43
N ASP A 87 7.63 5.83 6.72
CA ASP A 87 7.85 4.43 7.07
C ASP A 87 6.97 4.02 8.26
N HIS A 88 6.16 2.96 8.06
CA HIS A 88 5.03 2.45 8.87
C HIS A 88 5.25 2.34 10.40
N ASP A 89 6.45 2.59 10.90
CA ASP A 89 6.79 2.55 12.33
C ASP A 89 6.60 3.90 13.07
N ARG A 90 6.22 5.00 12.40
CA ARG A 90 6.24 6.35 13.03
C ARG A 90 5.03 7.27 12.76
N VAL A 91 3.83 6.78 13.12
CA VAL A 91 2.55 7.51 13.03
C VAL A 91 2.60 8.92 13.64
N GLY A 92 2.00 9.87 12.92
CA GLY A 92 1.37 11.05 13.51
C GLY A 92 0.40 11.68 12.54
N ALA A 93 -0.84 11.16 12.48
CA ALA A 93 -1.94 11.77 11.74
C ALA A 93 -2.58 12.89 12.58
N ASP A 94 -2.49 14.12 12.09
CA ASP A 94 -3.53 15.14 12.29
C ASP A 94 -3.81 15.81 10.94
N SER A 95 -4.76 15.25 10.18
CA SER A 95 -5.17 15.74 8.86
C SER A 95 -5.93 17.09 8.92
N THR A 96 -5.85 17.83 10.03
CA THR A 96 -6.79 18.92 10.31
C THR A 96 -6.29 20.30 9.85
N THR A 97 -4.99 20.44 9.53
CA THR A 97 -4.38 21.77 9.39
C THR A 97 -3.76 22.06 8.01
N GLY A 98 -3.63 21.09 7.11
CA GLY A 98 -3.09 21.31 5.75
C GLY A 98 -1.66 21.85 5.72
N THR A 99 -0.88 21.60 6.77
CA THR A 99 0.52 22.00 6.90
C THR A 99 1.39 20.75 6.73
N PRO A 100 2.46 20.76 5.91
CA PRO A 100 3.35 19.60 5.82
C PRO A 100 4.02 19.39 7.17
N GLY A 101 3.96 18.18 7.71
CA GLY A 101 4.69 17.81 8.92
C GLY A 101 5.94 17.00 8.60
N VAL A 102 6.48 16.27 9.57
CA VAL A 102 7.73 15.53 9.42
C VAL A 102 7.64 14.10 9.95
N CYS A 103 8.12 13.14 9.16
CA CYS A 103 8.18 11.75 9.57
C CYS A 103 9.00 11.61 10.88
N GLY A 104 8.45 10.93 11.89
CA GLY A 104 9.12 10.66 13.16
C GLY A 104 8.90 11.66 14.31
N LEU A 105 8.25 12.81 14.07
CA LEU A 105 7.88 13.75 15.13
C LEU A 105 6.36 13.96 15.19
N ALA A 106 5.73 14.16 14.03
CA ALA A 106 4.31 14.14 13.73
C ALA A 106 4.16 14.74 12.32
N CYS A 107 3.24 14.24 11.49
CA CYS A 107 2.80 14.98 10.31
C CYS A 107 1.85 16.13 10.74
N ASP A 108 2.19 16.86 11.81
CA ASP A 108 1.42 17.97 12.40
C ASP A 108 2.28 19.25 12.37
N GLY A 109 1.72 20.32 11.83
CA GLY A 109 2.40 21.60 11.66
C GLY A 109 2.82 22.20 13.00
N VAL A 110 4.04 22.74 13.06
CA VAL A 110 4.59 23.52 14.20
C VAL A 110 3.76 24.77 14.49
#